data_AF-A0A1B6HM06-F1
#
_entry.id   AF-A0A1B6HM06-F1
#
_cell.length_a   1.000
_cell.length_b   1.000
_cell.length_c   1.000
_cell.angle_alpha   90.00
_cell.angle_beta   90.00
_cell.angle_gamma   90.00
#
_symmetry.space_group_name_H-M   'P 1'
#
loop_
_entity.id
_entity.type
_entity.pdbx_description
1 polymer ?
#
loop_
_entity_poly.entity_id
_entity_poly.type
_entity_poly.pdbx_seq_one_letter_code
_entity_poly.pdbx_strand_id
1 'polypeptide(L)'
;IKSLIENIFGKHPSTTLNQDEAVSRGCALQCAMLSPAVRVREFSVTDLQNYPIKLVWDANMGENGEMEVFPQYHQVPFSKMLTFYRREPFTIKAYYAAPTPYPDSYIGQFTVKDVKPTPEGESAKVKVKVRVNLHGILT
;
A
#
# COMPACT_ATOMS: atom_id res chain seq x y z
N ILE A 1 -26.88 -5.09 20.56
CA ILE A 1 -26.05 -4.98 19.34
C ILE A 1 -26.88 -5.14 18.07
N LYS A 2 -27.56 -6.27 17.83
CA LYS A 2 -28.39 -6.47 16.60
C LYS A 2 -29.42 -5.34 16.36
N SER A 3 -30.21 -5.01 17.38
CA SER A 3 -31.19 -3.90 17.28
C SER A 3 -30.53 -2.54 17.02
N LEU A 4 -29.30 -2.31 17.49
CA LEU A 4 -28.57 -1.06 17.22
C LEU A 4 -28.16 -0.97 15.75
N ILE A 5 -27.68 -2.08 15.17
CA ILE A 5 -27.34 -2.18 13.76
C ILE A 5 -28.59 -1.93 12.90
N GLU A 6 -29.71 -2.56 13.25
CA GLU A 6 -30.99 -2.34 12.57
C GLU A 6 -31.44 -0.88 12.60
N ASN A 7 -31.33 -0.23 13.77
CA ASN A 7 -31.70 1.17 13.92
C ASN A 7 -30.81 2.12 13.10
N ILE A 8 -29.49 1.86 13.04
CA ILE A 8 -28.55 2.69 12.28
C ILE A 8 -28.76 2.54 10.78
N PHE A 9 -28.89 1.30 10.30
CA PHE A 9 -28.96 1.01 8.86
C PHE A 9 -30.40 0.99 8.31
N GLY A 10 -31.41 1.03 9.17
CA GLY A 10 -32.84 0.99 8.81
C GLY A 10 -33.27 -0.31 8.14
N LYS A 11 -32.52 -1.40 8.33
CA LYS A 11 -32.73 -2.69 7.66
C LYS A 11 -32.35 -3.86 8.56
N HIS A 12 -33.10 -4.96 8.46
CA HIS A 12 -32.75 -6.22 9.10
C HIS A 12 -31.47 -6.83 8.47
N PRO A 13 -30.48 -7.27 9.28
CA PRO A 13 -29.30 -7.94 8.79
C PRO A 13 -29.63 -9.26 8.09
N SER A 14 -29.05 -9.48 6.91
CA SER A 14 -29.10 -10.77 6.23
C SER A 14 -28.17 -11.78 6.91
N THR A 15 -28.68 -12.96 7.24
CA THR A 15 -27.92 -14.05 7.91
C THR A 15 -27.75 -15.27 7.00
N THR A 16 -27.56 -15.04 5.70
CA THR A 16 -27.40 -16.11 4.70
C THR A 16 -26.02 -16.77 4.74
N LEU A 17 -25.04 -16.13 5.41
CA LEU A 17 -23.70 -16.68 5.63
C LEU A 17 -23.60 -17.36 6.99
N ASN A 18 -22.78 -18.41 7.06
CA ASN A 18 -22.40 -19.02 8.34
C ASN A 18 -21.52 -18.03 9.12
N GLN A 19 -21.96 -17.67 10.33
CA GLN A 19 -21.34 -16.61 11.15
C GLN A 19 -19.97 -17.02 11.73
N ASP A 20 -19.72 -18.31 11.89
CA ASP A 20 -18.51 -18.83 12.51
C ASP A 20 -17.42 -19.15 11.46
N GLU A 21 -17.83 -19.49 10.23
CA GLU A 21 -16.92 -20.07 9.23
C GLU A 21 -16.73 -19.23 7.96
N ALA A 22 -17.55 -18.21 7.71
CA ALA A 22 -17.49 -17.46 6.46
C ALA A 22 -16.10 -16.84 6.21
N VAL A 23 -15.45 -16.33 7.27
CA VAL A 23 -14.11 -15.73 7.18
C VAL A 23 -13.06 -16.79 6.85
N SER A 24 -13.02 -17.92 7.57
CA SER A 24 -12.02 -18.96 7.35
C SER A 24 -12.16 -19.61 5.96
N ARG A 25 -13.39 -19.80 5.48
CA ARG A 25 -13.67 -20.26 4.12
C ARG A 25 -13.19 -19.26 3.06
N GLY A 26 -13.37 -17.96 3.29
CA GLY A 26 -12.81 -16.90 2.45
C GLY A 26 -11.29 -16.92 2.40
N CYS A 27 -10.63 -17.08 3.55
CA CYS A 27 -9.17 -17.23 3.63
C CYS A 27 -8.68 -18.46 2.85
N ALA A 28 -9.33 -19.61 2.98
CA ALA A 28 -8.99 -20.82 2.23
C ALA A 28 -9.10 -20.61 0.71
N LEU A 29 -10.15 -19.90 0.25
CA LEU A 29 -10.28 -19.52 -1.15
C LEU A 29 -9.15 -18.58 -1.61
N GLN A 30 -8.81 -17.56 -0.81
CA GLN A 30 -7.70 -16.66 -1.12
C GLN A 30 -6.35 -17.39 -1.17
N CYS A 31 -6.11 -18.36 -0.29
CA CYS A 31 -4.93 -19.23 -0.36
C CYS A 31 -4.91 -20.06 -1.64
N ALA A 32 -6.05 -20.63 -2.05
CA ALA A 32 -6.17 -21.37 -3.30
C ALA A 32 -5.94 -20.48 -4.53
N MET A 33 -6.40 -19.22 -4.51
CA MET A 33 -6.14 -18.23 -5.57
C MET A 33 -4.64 -17.90 -5.74
N LEU A 34 -3.86 -17.94 -4.66
CA LEU A 34 -2.42 -17.65 -4.69
C LEU A 34 -1.57 -18.89 -5.04
N SER A 35 -2.16 -20.09 -5.00
CA SER A 35 -1.44 -21.33 -5.24
C SER A 35 -1.22 -21.57 -6.75
N PRO A 36 0.02 -21.80 -7.21
CA PRO A 36 0.27 -22.15 -8.60
C PRO A 36 -0.26 -23.55 -8.98
N ALA A 37 -0.51 -24.42 -7.99
CA ALA A 37 -0.94 -25.80 -8.20
C ALA A 37 -2.46 -25.98 -8.27
N VAL A 38 -3.24 -24.95 -7.92
CA VAL A 38 -4.71 -25.04 -7.84
C VAL A 38 -5.32 -24.02 -8.78
N ARG A 39 -6.22 -24.47 -9.67
CA ARG A 39 -7.01 -23.57 -10.50
C ARG A 39 -8.36 -23.33 -9.83
N VAL A 40 -8.61 -22.09 -9.44
CA VAL A 40 -9.92 -21.63 -8.95
C VAL A 40 -10.65 -20.85 -10.04
N ARG A 41 -11.96 -20.66 -9.86
CA ARG A 41 -12.74 -19.76 -10.71
C ARG A 41 -12.19 -18.35 -10.61
N GLU A 42 -12.20 -17.61 -11.72
CA GLU A 42 -11.78 -16.23 -11.73
C GLU A 42 -12.62 -15.40 -10.76
N PHE A 43 -11.93 -14.77 -9.81
CA PHE A 43 -12.50 -13.93 -8.78
C PHE A 43 -11.48 -12.84 -8.46
N SER A 44 -11.93 -11.59 -8.36
CA SER A 44 -11.07 -10.47 -8.02
C SER A 44 -11.58 -9.79 -6.75
N VAL A 45 -10.64 -9.41 -5.89
CA VAL A 45 -10.90 -8.63 -4.69
C VAL A 45 -10.00 -7.41 -4.75
N THR A 46 -10.62 -6.25 -4.61
CA THR A 46 -9.92 -4.97 -4.44
C THR A 46 -10.20 -4.48 -3.04
N ASP A 47 -9.15 -4.37 -2.24
CA ASP A 47 -9.24 -3.81 -0.90
C ASP A 47 -8.82 -2.32 -0.94
N LEU A 48 -8.75 -1.67 0.23
CA LEU A 48 -8.44 -0.26 0.36
C LEU A 48 -7.34 0.03 1.38
N GLN A 49 -6.64 1.14 1.16
CA GLN A 49 -5.61 1.66 2.05
C GLN A 49 -6.26 2.60 3.08
N ASN A 50 -6.46 2.14 4.31
CA ASN A 50 -7.18 2.91 5.34
C ASN A 50 -6.52 4.24 5.75
N TYR A 51 -5.19 4.31 5.72
CA TYR A 51 -4.43 5.48 6.14
C TYR A 51 -3.52 5.94 5.00
N PRO A 52 -3.53 7.23 4.63
CA PRO A 52 -2.72 7.71 3.53
C PRO A 52 -1.23 7.53 3.84
N ILE A 53 -0.45 7.19 2.82
CA ILE A 53 1.00 6.99 2.91
C ILE A 53 1.69 8.09 2.11
N LYS A 54 2.63 8.77 2.77
CA LYS A 54 3.58 9.68 2.14
C LYS A 54 5.00 9.14 2.19
N LEU A 55 5.77 9.52 1.18
CA LEU A 55 7.20 9.30 1.12
C LEU A 55 7.94 10.62 1.33
N VAL A 56 9.09 10.55 1.97
CA VAL A 56 9.98 11.67 2.28
C VAL A 56 11.39 11.29 1.88
N TRP A 57 12.12 12.19 1.23
CA TRP A 57 13.50 12.00 0.80
C TRP A 57 14.25 13.34 0.80
N ASP A 58 15.57 13.28 0.70
CA ASP A 58 16.40 14.48 0.65
C ASP A 58 16.19 15.19 -0.70
N ALA A 59 15.55 16.35 -0.68
CA ALA A 59 15.28 17.14 -1.88
C ALA A 59 16.59 17.58 -2.56
N ASN A 60 16.67 17.45 -3.89
CA ASN A 60 17.72 18.09 -4.70
C ASN A 60 17.08 19.02 -5.73
N MET A 61 17.80 20.09 -6.10
CA MET A 61 17.47 20.95 -7.25
C MET A 61 15.99 21.33 -7.41
N GLY A 62 15.39 21.91 -6.36
CA GLY A 62 14.01 22.43 -6.42
C GLY A 62 12.91 21.36 -6.37
N GLU A 63 13.23 20.08 -6.14
CA GLU A 63 12.23 19.08 -5.80
C GLU A 63 11.56 19.39 -4.45
N ASN A 64 10.28 19.05 -4.34
CA ASN A 64 9.63 18.92 -3.05
C ASN A 64 10.06 17.56 -2.44
N GLY A 65 10.69 17.57 -1.27
CA GLY A 65 11.28 16.39 -0.62
C GLY A 65 10.26 15.42 -0.01
N GLU A 66 8.98 15.57 -0.32
CA GLU A 66 7.94 14.65 0.10
C GLU A 66 6.81 14.56 -0.93
N MET A 67 6.10 13.44 -0.92
CA MET A 67 4.92 13.23 -1.75
C MET A 67 4.01 12.15 -1.18
N GLU A 68 2.70 12.42 -1.17
CA GLU A 68 1.69 11.41 -0.92
C GLU A 68 1.58 10.44 -2.11
N VAL A 69 1.75 9.15 -1.83
CA VAL A 69 1.78 8.09 -2.85
C VAL A 69 0.49 7.29 -2.89
N PHE A 70 -0.14 7.08 -1.74
CA PHE A 70 -1.40 6.34 -1.61
C PHE A 70 -2.33 7.14 -0.70
N PRO A 71 -3.36 7.84 -1.23
CA PRO A 71 -4.32 8.58 -0.42
C PRO A 71 -5.20 7.65 0.42
N GLN A 72 -5.99 8.25 1.32
CA GLN A 72 -6.96 7.51 2.12
C GLN A 72 -7.97 6.78 1.22
N TYR A 73 -8.24 5.52 1.55
CA TYR A 73 -9.10 4.59 0.82
C TYR A 73 -8.66 4.29 -0.61
N HIS A 74 -7.40 4.55 -0.95
CA HIS A 74 -6.86 4.17 -2.25
C HIS A 74 -6.96 2.65 -2.44
N GLN A 75 -7.32 2.19 -3.64
CA GLN A 75 -7.40 0.77 -3.96
C GLN A 75 -6.06 0.04 -3.76
N VAL A 76 -6.13 -1.21 -3.28
CA VAL A 76 -5.01 -2.10 -3.02
C VAL A 76 -5.30 -3.47 -3.65
N PRO A 77 -4.34 -4.11 -4.33
CA PRO A 77 -2.94 -3.69 -4.53
C PRO A 77 -2.78 -2.59 -5.57
N PHE A 78 -1.78 -1.72 -5.39
CA PHE A 78 -1.46 -0.68 -6.38
C PHE A 78 0.04 -0.39 -6.45
N SER A 79 0.52 0.08 -7.60
CA SER A 79 1.91 0.48 -7.81
C SER A 79 2.00 1.86 -8.46
N LYS A 80 2.87 2.72 -7.93
CA LYS A 80 3.17 4.05 -8.45
C LYS A 80 4.66 4.11 -8.80
N MET A 81 4.97 4.55 -10.01
CA MET A 81 6.35 4.71 -10.47
C MET A 81 6.83 6.13 -10.20
N LEU A 82 7.90 6.26 -9.43
CA LEU A 82 8.56 7.53 -9.14
C LEU A 82 9.86 7.63 -9.95
N THR A 83 10.22 8.84 -10.32
CA THR A 83 11.46 9.12 -11.05
C THR A 83 12.27 10.11 -10.24
N PHE A 84 13.51 9.76 -9.94
CA PHE A 84 14.47 10.59 -9.23
C PHE A 84 15.67 10.86 -10.13
N TYR A 85 16.31 12.01 -9.96
CA TYR A 85 17.57 12.35 -10.61
C TYR A 85 18.64 12.53 -9.53
N ARG A 86 19.54 11.56 -9.39
CA ARG A 86 20.49 11.48 -8.27
C ARG A 86 21.90 11.18 -8.77
N ARG A 87 22.90 11.75 -8.11
CA ARG A 87 24.34 11.52 -8.39
C ARG A 87 24.96 10.50 -7.46
N GLU A 88 24.32 10.23 -6.34
CA GLU A 88 24.82 9.37 -5.26
C GLU A 88 23.66 8.59 -4.62
N PRO A 89 23.95 7.54 -3.81
CA PRO A 89 22.94 6.80 -3.07
C PRO A 89 22.03 7.72 -2.25
N PHE A 90 20.76 7.37 -2.17
CA PHE A 90 19.76 8.18 -1.47
C PHE A 90 18.77 7.31 -0.71
N THR A 91 18.11 7.90 0.28
CA THR A 91 17.14 7.20 1.13
C THR A 91 15.75 7.79 0.96
N ILE A 92 14.76 6.91 0.93
CA ILE A 92 13.34 7.23 0.93
C ILE A 92 12.75 6.67 2.22
N LYS A 93 12.08 7.52 3.00
CA LYS A 93 11.36 7.15 4.21
C LYS A 93 9.86 7.21 3.96
N ALA A 94 9.12 6.29 4.57
CA ALA A 94 7.67 6.20 4.44
C ALA A 94 6.99 6.50 5.77
N TYR A 95 5.91 7.27 5.70
CA TYR A 95 5.11 7.67 6.85
C TYR A 95 3.61 7.61 6.53
N TYR A 96 2.78 7.38 7.53
CA TYR A 96 1.37 7.72 7.46
C TYR A 96 1.18 9.23 7.48
N ALA A 97 0.35 9.74 6.56
CA ALA A 97 0.11 11.17 6.38
C ALA A 97 -1.10 11.71 7.17
N ALA A 98 -1.80 10.84 7.91
CA ALA A 98 -2.92 11.19 8.76
C ALA A 98 -2.74 10.62 10.18
N PRO A 99 -3.46 11.13 11.19
CA PRO A 99 -3.49 10.52 12.52
C PRO A 99 -3.87 9.04 12.44
N THR A 100 -3.03 8.21 13.03
CA THR A 100 -3.23 6.77 13.14
C THR A 100 -3.54 6.41 14.61
N PRO A 101 -4.12 5.22 14.88
CA PRO A 101 -4.38 4.77 16.25
C PRO A 101 -3.11 4.41 17.04
N TYR A 102 -1.93 4.66 16.47
CA TYR A 102 -0.61 4.37 17.06
C TYR A 102 0.25 5.64 17.04
N PRO A 103 1.17 5.80 18.00
CA PRO A 103 1.88 7.06 18.23
C PRO A 103 2.91 7.41 17.15
N ASP A 104 3.45 6.42 16.44
CA ASP A 104 4.49 6.61 15.44
C ASP A 104 3.91 6.47 14.02
N SER A 105 4.03 7.52 13.22
CA SER A 105 3.61 7.49 11.82
C SER A 105 4.63 6.83 10.89
N TYR A 106 5.84 6.52 11.37
CA TYR A 106 6.89 5.89 10.57
C TYR A 106 6.54 4.46 10.18
N ILE A 107 6.70 4.16 8.88
CA ILE A 107 6.45 2.82 8.31
C ILE A 107 7.78 2.11 8.06
N GLY A 108 8.76 2.82 7.51
CA GLY A 108 10.05 2.22 7.12
C GLY A 108 10.91 3.13 6.27
N GLN A 109 12.11 2.65 5.94
CA GLN A 109 13.05 3.35 5.06
C GLN A 109 13.69 2.39 4.04
N PHE A 110 13.98 2.93 2.88
CA PHE A 110 14.57 2.22 1.76
C PHE A 110 15.74 3.04 1.22
N THR A 111 16.93 2.43 1.18
CA THR A 111 18.14 3.08 0.65
C THR A 111 18.45 2.50 -0.72
N VAL A 112 18.45 3.35 -1.74
CA VAL A 112 18.89 3.00 -3.09
C VAL A 112 20.40 3.15 -3.14
N LYS A 113 21.10 2.02 -3.28
CA LYS A 113 22.57 1.93 -3.36
C LYS A 113 23.03 1.99 -4.82
N ASP A 114 24.35 2.09 -5.00
CA ASP A 114 25.05 2.02 -6.29
C ASP A 114 24.59 3.04 -7.35
N VAL A 115 24.00 4.16 -6.91
CA VAL A 115 23.70 5.31 -7.77
C VAL A 115 25.00 6.06 -8.02
N LYS A 116 25.35 6.22 -9.30
CA LYS A 116 26.53 6.95 -9.75
C LYS A 116 26.13 7.99 -10.78
N PRO A 117 26.91 9.07 -10.96
CA PRO A 117 26.69 10.03 -12.03
C PRO A 117 26.78 9.37 -13.41
N THR A 118 26.22 10.02 -14.43
CA THR A 118 26.47 9.63 -15.82
C THR A 118 27.96 9.83 -16.19
N PRO A 119 28.45 9.27 -17.32
CA PRO A 119 29.82 9.51 -17.78
C PRO A 119 30.21 10.99 -17.90
N GLU A 120 29.23 11.85 -18.18
CA GLU A 120 29.37 13.31 -18.29
C GLU A 120 29.34 14.03 -16.92
N GLY A 121 29.15 13.27 -15.82
CA GLY A 121 29.08 13.80 -14.46
C GLY A 121 27.70 14.29 -14.04
N GLU A 122 26.65 14.04 -14.82
CA GLU A 122 25.29 14.49 -14.53
C GLU A 122 24.53 13.52 -13.60
N SER A 123 23.35 13.95 -13.12
CA SER A 123 22.45 13.10 -12.32
C SER A 123 21.93 11.92 -13.12
N ALA A 124 22.06 10.70 -12.58
CA ALA A 124 21.45 9.52 -13.17
C ALA A 124 19.94 9.47 -12.90
N LYS A 125 19.18 9.00 -13.90
CA LYS A 125 17.74 8.79 -13.79
C LYS A 125 17.43 7.45 -13.12
N VAL A 126 16.86 7.51 -11.92
CA VAL A 126 16.49 6.33 -11.13
C VAL A 126 14.96 6.22 -11.08
N LYS A 127 14.41 5.08 -11.55
CA LYS A 127 12.98 4.78 -11.44
C LYS A 127 12.72 3.86 -10.26
N VAL A 128 11.89 4.30 -9.31
CA VAL A 128 11.52 3.53 -8.12
C VAL A 128 10.04 3.16 -8.23
N LYS A 129 9.75 1.85 -8.24
CA LYS A 129 8.38 1.35 -8.22
C LYS A 129 7.94 1.16 -6.78
N VAL A 130 7.13 2.08 -6.28
CA VAL A 130 6.54 2.00 -4.95
C VAL A 130 5.25 1.21 -5.05
N ARG A 131 5.02 0.26 -4.15
CA ARG A 131 3.85 -0.62 -4.19
C ARG A 131 3.27 -0.84 -2.80
N VAL A 132 1.93 -0.81 -2.69
CA VAL A 132 1.21 -1.53 -1.64
C VAL A 132 0.74 -2.85 -2.24
N ASN A 133 1.22 -3.96 -1.69
CA ASN A 133 0.93 -5.29 -2.22
C ASN A 133 -0.47 -5.78 -1.76
N LEU A 134 -0.85 -6.99 -2.17
CA LEU A 134 -2.17 -7.56 -1.85
C LEU A 134 -2.41 -7.71 -0.34
N HIS A 135 -1.33 -7.74 0.45
CA HIS A 135 -1.38 -7.88 1.90
C HIS A 135 -1.39 -6.53 2.63
N GLY A 136 -1.51 -5.41 1.91
CA GLY A 136 -1.46 -4.08 2.51
C GLY A 136 -0.05 -3.63 2.93
N ILE A 137 1.00 -4.33 2.47
CA ILE A 137 2.38 -4.03 2.85
C ILE A 137 3.03 -3.12 1.80
N LEU A 138 3.66 -2.05 2.27
CA LEU A 138 4.47 -1.14 1.45
C LEU A 138 5.82 -1.79 1.08
N THR A 139 6.16 -1.76 -0.21
CA THR A 139 7.40 -2.31 -0.79
C THR A 139 7.95 -1.42 -1.90
#